data_AF-A0A951HA36-F1
#
_entry.id   AF-A0A951HA36-F1
#
_cell.length_a   1.000
_cell.length_b   1.000
_cell.length_c   1.000
_cell.angle_alpha   90.00
_cell.angle_beta   90.00
_cell.angle_gamma   90.00
#
_symmetry.space_group_name_H-M   'P 1'
#
loop_
_entity.id
_entity.type
_entity.pdbx_description
1 polymer ?
#
loop_
_entity_poly.entity_id
_entity_poly.type
_entity_poly.pdbx_seq_one_letter_code
_entity_poly.pdbx_strand_id
1 'polypeptide(L)'
;MSAPEVIYQMSFAAPGPWLIDREFLAILDEIIAQQRQRLEESKAAAIKQAVDDEIQAYIQDPILKPQTREDISRLRSQLNSIILEQYQHVRERNNIEIDIGDTKRLPVRSFAEAAQFLTVEDKALGFEARLEHDEIVCRVTLSPGSGILQVVAYPANIQEVQQFYGDVRDWVRAVQPTRWQRLWRQLGGFTWPLCFATLPVIFAGLELLNRHAAPDEELVNQAHSLLKHGVTTTDMPAALNVLLGLAVEKQHSAPLPLLPLFVLMIGVVICAVLVFPPPHAVLGIGPGQGQIKRWRSWMSIVSLTTIVFLIGSFIVLLLPFIWNVLF
;
A
#
# COMPACT_ATOMS: atom_id res chain seq x y z
N MET A 1 6.39 -45.30 -18.30
CA MET A 1 5.46 -44.15 -18.31
C MET A 1 5.26 -43.73 -16.87
N SER A 2 6.09 -42.81 -16.40
CA SER A 2 5.92 -42.16 -15.09
C SER A 2 4.63 -41.35 -15.11
N ALA A 3 3.82 -41.45 -14.06
CA ALA A 3 2.65 -40.60 -13.90
C ALA A 3 3.08 -39.12 -13.93
N PRO A 4 2.28 -38.20 -14.50
CA PRO A 4 2.59 -36.78 -14.43
C PRO A 4 2.64 -36.37 -12.95
N GLU A 5 3.85 -36.09 -12.47
CA GLU A 5 4.06 -35.56 -11.13
C GLU A 5 3.38 -34.20 -11.07
N VAL A 6 2.40 -34.05 -10.17
CA VAL A 6 1.69 -32.78 -9.97
C VAL A 6 2.66 -31.85 -9.28
N ILE A 7 3.36 -31.02 -10.06
CA ILE A 7 4.33 -30.07 -9.50
C ILE A 7 3.57 -28.91 -8.89
N TYR A 8 3.59 -28.81 -7.56
CA TYR A 8 2.97 -27.71 -6.84
C TYR A 8 3.81 -26.44 -6.98
N GLN A 9 3.16 -25.34 -7.37
CA GLN A 9 3.76 -24.00 -7.40
C GLN A 9 3.36 -23.24 -6.14
N MET A 10 4.33 -22.63 -5.44
CA MET A 10 4.03 -21.70 -4.35
C MET A 10 3.90 -20.30 -4.92
N SER A 11 2.72 -19.71 -4.83
CA SER A 11 2.51 -18.33 -5.24
C SER A 11 1.64 -17.58 -4.25
N PHE A 12 1.98 -16.31 -4.03
CA PHE A 12 1.07 -15.38 -3.38
C PHE A 12 1.13 -14.01 -4.05
N ALA A 13 0.02 -13.30 -3.97
CA ALA A 13 -0.10 -11.92 -4.41
C ALA A 13 -0.56 -11.07 -3.23
N ALA A 14 0.14 -9.97 -3.00
CA ALA A 14 -0.21 -9.01 -1.97
C ALA A 14 -0.54 -7.65 -2.62
N PRO A 15 -1.70 -7.04 -2.34
CA PRO A 15 -2.01 -5.71 -2.83
C PRO A 15 -1.31 -4.64 -1.99
N GLY A 16 -0.81 -3.60 -2.65
CA GLY A 16 -0.28 -2.38 -2.03
C GLY A 16 -1.35 -1.49 -1.36
N PRO A 17 -1.03 -0.25 -0.99
CA PRO A 17 0.09 0.56 -1.50
C PRO A 17 1.46 0.12 -0.95
N TRP A 18 2.48 0.08 -1.80
CA TRP A 18 3.83 -0.33 -1.39
C TRP A 18 4.74 0.89 -1.22
N LEU A 19 5.23 1.11 0.00
CA LEU A 19 6.18 2.17 0.34
C LEU A 19 7.43 1.52 0.92
N ILE A 20 8.27 1.00 0.03
CA ILE A 20 9.40 0.15 0.38
C ILE A 20 10.64 1.02 0.56
N ASP A 21 11.11 1.18 1.81
CA ASP A 21 12.34 1.91 2.07
C ASP A 21 13.57 1.18 1.52
N ARG A 22 14.65 1.93 1.36
CA ARG A 22 15.98 1.39 1.02
C ARG A 22 16.43 0.27 1.96
N GLU A 23 16.13 0.38 3.25
CA GLU A 23 16.51 -0.63 4.25
C GLU A 23 15.80 -1.97 3.97
N PHE A 24 14.50 -1.93 3.64
CA PHE A 24 13.76 -3.14 3.29
C PHE A 24 14.19 -3.72 1.94
N LEU A 25 14.61 -2.89 0.99
CA LEU A 25 15.22 -3.37 -0.25
C LEU A 25 16.58 -4.05 -0.01
N ALA A 26 17.37 -3.54 0.93
CA ALA A 26 18.64 -4.17 1.33
C ALA A 26 18.43 -5.53 2.00
N ILE A 27 17.38 -5.67 2.83
CA ILE A 27 16.98 -6.98 3.39
C ILE A 27 16.59 -7.95 2.27
N LEU A 28 15.86 -7.48 1.25
CA LEU A 28 15.51 -8.32 0.11
C LEU A 28 16.75 -8.74 -0.71
N ASP A 29 17.70 -7.83 -0.94
CA ASP A 29 19.00 -8.14 -1.55
C ASP A 29 19.73 -9.24 -0.75
N GLU A 30 19.72 -9.16 0.58
CA GLU A 30 20.32 -10.16 1.46
C GLU A 30 19.62 -11.53 1.34
N ILE A 31 18.29 -11.57 1.35
CA ILE A 31 17.52 -12.81 1.15
C ILE A 31 17.86 -13.46 -0.20
N ILE A 32 17.95 -12.66 -1.27
CA ILE A 32 18.32 -13.16 -2.61
C ILE A 32 19.76 -13.67 -2.62
N ALA A 33 20.68 -12.97 -1.97
CA ALA A 33 22.09 -13.37 -1.89
C ALA A 33 22.28 -14.66 -1.08
N GLN A 34 21.63 -14.78 0.08
CA GLN A 34 21.64 -15.99 0.90
C GLN A 34 21.05 -17.18 0.13
N GLN A 35 19.94 -16.98 -0.58
CA GLN A 35 19.35 -18.05 -1.38
C GLN A 35 20.26 -18.47 -2.53
N ARG A 36 20.91 -17.51 -3.20
CA ARG A 36 21.90 -17.81 -4.24
C ARG A 36 23.02 -18.69 -3.68
N GLN A 37 23.56 -18.33 -2.52
CA GLN A 37 24.61 -19.12 -1.87
C GLN A 37 24.13 -20.54 -1.52
N ARG A 38 22.92 -20.69 -0.95
CA ARG A 38 22.34 -22.02 -0.67
C ARG A 38 22.18 -22.87 -1.93
N LEU A 39 21.77 -22.27 -3.04
CA LEU A 39 21.64 -22.96 -4.32
C LEU A 39 23.01 -23.37 -4.90
N GLU A 40 24.03 -22.52 -4.78
CA GLU A 40 25.41 -22.84 -5.17
C GLU A 40 25.99 -23.99 -4.32
N GLU A 41 25.74 -23.99 -3.01
CA GLU A 41 26.15 -25.07 -2.10
C GLU A 41 25.42 -26.38 -2.42
N SER A 42 24.11 -26.31 -2.66
CA SER A 42 23.28 -27.48 -3.05
C SER A 42 23.74 -28.05 -4.39
N LYS A 43 24.04 -27.21 -5.38
CA LYS A 43 24.64 -27.61 -6.67
C LYS A 43 25.99 -28.28 -6.47
N ALA A 44 26.89 -27.69 -5.68
CA ALA A 44 28.21 -28.26 -5.42
C ALA A 44 28.11 -29.63 -4.72
N ALA A 45 27.15 -29.79 -3.80
CA ALA A 45 26.88 -31.06 -3.15
C ALA A 45 26.33 -32.10 -4.14
N ALA A 46 25.38 -31.73 -4.99
CA ALA A 46 24.80 -32.61 -6.01
C ALA A 46 25.86 -33.08 -7.02
N ILE A 47 26.73 -32.18 -7.48
CA ILE A 47 27.85 -32.52 -8.38
C ILE A 47 28.79 -33.52 -7.70
N LYS A 48 29.17 -33.27 -6.45
CA LYS A 48 30.05 -34.15 -5.69
C LYS A 48 29.43 -35.54 -5.53
N GLN A 49 28.13 -35.61 -5.22
CA GLN A 49 27.41 -36.87 -5.08
C GLN A 49 27.35 -37.63 -6.41
N ALA A 50 27.02 -36.95 -7.52
CA ALA A 50 26.98 -37.56 -8.84
C ALA A 50 28.36 -38.13 -9.26
N VAL A 51 29.45 -37.40 -8.98
CA VAL A 51 30.82 -37.89 -9.21
C VAL A 51 31.11 -39.14 -8.37
N ASP A 52 30.72 -39.15 -7.09
CA ASP A 52 30.98 -40.27 -6.19
C ASP A 52 30.16 -41.51 -6.57
N ASP A 53 28.90 -41.33 -6.99
CA ASP A 53 28.02 -42.39 -7.48
C ASP A 53 28.58 -43.03 -8.76
N GLU A 54 29.06 -42.22 -9.70
CA GLU A 54 29.66 -42.71 -10.96
C GLU A 54 30.97 -43.47 -10.70
N ILE A 55 31.81 -42.97 -9.77
CA ILE A 55 33.02 -43.68 -9.33
C ILE A 55 32.66 -45.02 -8.69
N GLN A 56 31.62 -45.05 -7.85
CA GLN A 56 31.18 -46.26 -7.19
C GLN A 56 30.63 -47.29 -8.20
N ALA A 57 29.85 -46.84 -9.19
CA ALA A 57 29.39 -47.67 -10.28
C ALA A 57 30.57 -48.27 -11.07
N TYR A 58 31.59 -47.46 -11.37
CA TYR A 58 32.81 -47.90 -12.06
C TYR A 58 33.60 -48.94 -11.25
N ILE A 59 33.74 -48.75 -9.93
CA ILE A 59 34.44 -49.70 -9.04
C ILE A 59 33.70 -51.04 -8.94
N GLN A 60 32.36 -51.01 -9.01
CA GLN A 60 31.54 -52.22 -8.95
C GLN A 60 31.53 -53.01 -10.26
N ASP A 61 31.95 -52.41 -11.38
CA ASP A 61 32.05 -53.10 -12.67
C ASP A 61 33.19 -54.16 -12.62
N PRO A 62 32.87 -55.47 -12.78
CA PRO A 62 33.86 -56.54 -12.73
C PRO A 62 34.97 -56.41 -13.78
N ILE A 63 34.71 -55.70 -14.88
CA ILE A 63 35.59 -55.58 -16.05
C ILE A 63 36.63 -54.47 -15.82
N LEU A 64 36.29 -53.43 -15.06
CA LEU A 64 37.03 -52.18 -14.97
C LEU A 64 37.58 -51.93 -13.57
N LYS A 65 38.18 -52.95 -12.94
CA LYS A 65 38.79 -52.78 -11.61
C LYS A 65 40.00 -51.84 -11.69
N PRO A 66 39.96 -50.64 -11.08
CA PRO A 66 41.11 -49.76 -11.04
C PRO A 66 42.24 -50.43 -10.24
N GLN A 67 43.44 -50.49 -10.82
CA GLN A 67 44.59 -51.19 -10.21
C GLN A 67 45.32 -50.32 -9.19
N THR A 68 45.22 -48.99 -9.29
CA THR A 68 46.01 -48.06 -8.46
C THR A 68 45.15 -46.93 -7.88
N ARG A 69 45.50 -46.43 -6.68
CA ARG A 69 44.88 -45.22 -6.10
C ARG A 69 45.04 -43.99 -7.01
N GLU A 70 46.13 -43.91 -7.76
CA GLU A 70 46.37 -42.84 -8.73
C GLU A 70 45.34 -42.85 -9.86
N ASP A 71 44.93 -44.03 -10.33
CA ASP A 71 43.92 -44.17 -11.40
C ASP A 71 42.57 -43.63 -10.94
N ILE A 72 42.17 -43.91 -9.70
CA ILE A 72 40.93 -43.38 -9.09
C ILE A 72 40.98 -41.86 -9.00
N SER A 73 42.13 -41.28 -8.61
CA SER A 73 42.27 -39.82 -8.51
C SER A 73 42.17 -39.13 -9.88
N ARG A 74 42.77 -39.72 -10.92
CA ARG A 74 42.67 -39.22 -12.30
C ARG A 74 41.25 -39.34 -12.82
N LEU A 75 40.60 -40.49 -12.61
CA LEU A 75 39.21 -40.72 -13.00
C LEU A 75 38.26 -39.73 -12.32
N ARG A 76 38.44 -39.47 -11.02
CA ARG A 76 37.66 -38.44 -10.30
C ARG A 76 37.84 -37.05 -10.89
N SER A 77 39.06 -36.67 -11.25
CA SER A 77 39.31 -35.36 -11.88
C SER A 77 38.64 -35.24 -13.26
N GLN A 78 38.66 -36.30 -14.07
CA GLN A 78 38.03 -36.35 -15.39
C GLN A 78 36.50 -36.34 -15.30
N LEU A 79 35.92 -37.17 -14.42
CA LEU A 79 34.48 -37.19 -14.18
C LEU A 79 33.99 -35.86 -13.64
N ASN A 80 34.74 -35.25 -12.71
CA ASN A 80 34.39 -33.93 -12.20
C ASN A 80 34.37 -32.87 -13.32
N SER A 81 35.32 -32.86 -14.26
CA SER A 81 35.26 -31.94 -15.40
C SER A 81 34.07 -32.21 -16.33
N ILE A 82 33.77 -33.48 -16.63
CA ILE A 82 32.66 -33.84 -17.52
C ILE A 82 31.31 -33.47 -16.90
N ILE A 83 31.13 -33.78 -15.62
CA ILE A 83 29.91 -33.44 -14.88
C ILE A 83 29.81 -31.93 -14.75
N LEU A 84 30.90 -31.22 -14.41
CA LEU A 84 30.88 -29.75 -14.39
C LEU A 84 30.49 -29.13 -15.73
N GLU A 85 30.95 -29.67 -16.86
CA GLU A 85 30.54 -29.21 -18.20
C GLU A 85 29.03 -29.43 -18.45
N GLN A 86 28.47 -30.57 -18.04
CA GLN A 86 27.03 -30.80 -18.08
C GLN A 86 26.26 -29.76 -17.24
N TYR A 87 26.75 -29.46 -16.04
CA TYR A 87 26.15 -28.47 -15.13
C TYR A 87 26.44 -27.01 -15.51
N GLN A 88 27.42 -26.72 -16.38
CA GLN A 88 27.69 -25.36 -16.89
C GLN A 88 26.66 -24.90 -17.91
N HIS A 89 25.99 -25.84 -18.59
CA HIS A 89 24.90 -25.52 -19.51
C HIS A 89 23.59 -25.16 -18.79
N VAL A 90 23.54 -25.33 -17.46
CA VAL A 90 22.42 -24.90 -16.63
C VAL A 90 22.34 -23.38 -16.65
N ARG A 91 21.19 -22.86 -17.09
CA ARG A 91 20.94 -21.42 -17.19
C ARG A 91 20.81 -20.81 -15.81
N GLU A 92 21.90 -20.30 -15.27
CA GLU A 92 21.87 -19.41 -14.12
C GLU A 92 21.42 -18.02 -14.58
N ARG A 93 20.23 -17.59 -14.16
CA ARG A 93 19.72 -16.24 -14.43
C ARG A 93 19.40 -15.55 -13.13
N ASN A 94 20.32 -14.65 -12.76
CA ASN A 94 20.20 -13.80 -11.61
C ASN A 94 20.09 -12.37 -12.12
N ASN A 95 18.87 -11.92 -12.36
CA ASN A 95 18.64 -10.56 -12.84
C ASN A 95 17.63 -9.86 -11.94
N ILE A 96 17.97 -8.64 -11.53
CA ILE A 96 17.03 -7.73 -10.91
C ILE A 96 16.76 -6.66 -11.94
N GLU A 97 15.54 -6.59 -12.44
CA GLU A 97 15.10 -5.54 -13.36
C GLU A 97 14.31 -4.51 -12.56
N ILE A 98 14.63 -3.22 -12.72
CA ILE A 98 13.86 -2.13 -12.11
C ILE A 98 13.10 -1.41 -13.20
N ASP A 99 11.79 -1.26 -13.00
CA ASP A 99 10.92 -0.50 -13.89
C ASP A 99 11.06 0.99 -13.57
N ILE A 100 11.65 1.74 -14.49
CA ILE A 100 11.84 3.18 -14.43
C ILE A 100 10.79 3.85 -15.35
N GLY A 101 9.82 4.51 -14.74
CA GLY A 101 8.64 5.00 -15.47
C GLY A 101 7.83 3.84 -16.07
N ASP A 102 7.18 4.10 -17.21
CA ASP A 102 6.25 3.12 -17.81
C ASP A 102 6.91 2.18 -18.83
N THR A 103 8.11 2.48 -19.31
CA THR A 103 8.68 1.81 -20.50
C THR A 103 10.12 1.34 -20.36
N LYS A 104 10.89 1.87 -19.39
CA LYS A 104 12.31 1.54 -19.27
C LYS A 104 12.51 0.49 -18.18
N ARG A 105 13.32 -0.53 -18.51
CA ARG A 105 13.81 -1.51 -17.54
C ARG A 105 15.31 -1.41 -17.42
N LEU A 106 15.79 -1.29 -16.19
CA LEU A 106 17.21 -1.25 -15.90
C LEU A 106 17.62 -2.58 -15.25
N PRO A 107 18.41 -3.44 -15.92
CA PRO A 107 18.98 -4.62 -15.31
C PRO A 107 20.10 -4.20 -14.35
N VAL A 108 20.03 -4.68 -13.11
CA VAL A 108 20.98 -4.42 -12.03
C VAL A 108 21.28 -5.72 -11.30
N ARG A 109 22.41 -5.80 -10.59
CA ARG A 109 22.78 -6.97 -9.78
C ARG A 109 22.23 -6.90 -8.36
N SER A 110 21.96 -5.69 -7.87
CA SER A 110 21.39 -5.42 -6.55
C SER A 110 20.57 -4.13 -6.53
N PHE A 111 19.64 -3.99 -5.59
CA PHE A 111 18.93 -2.72 -5.36
C PHE A 111 19.88 -1.62 -4.88
N ALA A 112 20.97 -2.00 -4.20
CA ALA A 112 22.04 -1.06 -3.82
C ALA A 112 22.76 -0.46 -5.03
N GLU A 113 23.03 -1.27 -6.07
CA GLU A 113 23.63 -0.83 -7.32
C GLU A 113 22.69 0.11 -8.09
N ALA A 114 21.39 -0.22 -8.14
CA ALA A 114 20.38 0.64 -8.75
C ALA A 114 20.35 2.07 -8.19
N ALA A 115 20.58 2.21 -6.89
CA ALA A 115 20.62 3.51 -6.23
C ALA A 115 21.76 4.41 -6.75
N GLN A 116 22.80 3.85 -7.36
CA GLN A 116 23.92 4.58 -7.95
C GLN A 116 23.61 5.02 -9.39
N PHE A 117 22.81 4.24 -10.13
CA PHE A 117 22.49 4.51 -11.53
C PHE A 117 21.28 5.42 -11.74
N LEU A 118 20.36 5.48 -10.77
CA LEU A 118 19.16 6.29 -10.88
C LEU A 118 19.49 7.79 -10.73
N THR A 119 19.18 8.55 -11.77
CA THR A 119 19.27 10.02 -11.74
C THR A 119 18.10 10.63 -10.95
N VAL A 120 18.20 11.93 -10.63
CA VAL A 120 17.20 12.66 -9.81
C VAL A 120 15.80 12.68 -10.44
N GLU A 121 15.70 12.51 -11.76
CA GLU A 121 14.43 12.58 -12.50
C GLU A 121 13.74 11.21 -12.65
N ASP A 122 14.51 10.12 -12.56
CA ASP A 122 14.03 8.77 -12.78
C ASP A 122 13.30 8.22 -11.55
N LYS A 123 12.01 7.89 -11.69
CA LYS A 123 11.20 7.27 -10.64
C LYS A 123 11.10 5.76 -10.84
N ALA A 124 11.59 5.00 -9.87
CA ALA A 124 11.40 3.56 -9.81
C ALA A 124 9.98 3.24 -9.32
N LEU A 125 9.16 2.65 -10.20
CA LEU A 125 7.75 2.34 -9.91
C LEU A 125 7.53 0.86 -9.61
N GLY A 126 8.42 -0.01 -10.08
CA GLY A 126 8.31 -1.45 -9.95
C GLY A 126 9.66 -2.14 -10.05
N PHE A 127 9.68 -3.45 -9.79
CA PHE A 127 10.86 -4.27 -9.98
C PHE A 127 10.48 -5.73 -10.22
N GLU A 128 11.36 -6.48 -10.87
CA GLU A 128 11.32 -7.92 -11.02
C GLU A 128 12.67 -8.49 -10.58
N ALA A 129 12.71 -9.13 -9.41
CA ALA A 129 13.86 -9.91 -8.97
C ALA A 129 13.63 -11.36 -9.38
N ARG A 130 14.50 -11.88 -10.23
CA ARG A 130 14.42 -13.23 -10.78
C ARG A 130 15.71 -14.00 -10.48
N LEU A 131 15.53 -15.13 -9.81
CA LEU A 131 16.57 -16.09 -9.46
C LEU A 131 16.17 -17.43 -10.10
N GLU A 132 16.87 -17.82 -11.17
CA GLU A 132 16.69 -19.11 -11.82
C GLU A 132 17.97 -19.93 -11.71
N HIS A 133 17.79 -21.14 -11.20
CA HIS A 133 18.86 -22.12 -11.06
C HIS A 133 18.30 -23.50 -11.41
N ASP A 134 18.64 -24.00 -12.59
CA ASP A 134 18.12 -25.27 -13.11
C ASP A 134 16.59 -25.30 -13.19
N GLU A 135 15.94 -26.21 -12.47
CA GLU A 135 14.47 -26.27 -12.37
C GLU A 135 13.91 -25.29 -11.33
N ILE A 136 14.76 -24.68 -10.51
CA ILE A 136 14.34 -23.76 -9.45
C ILE A 136 14.12 -22.37 -10.04
N VAL A 137 12.90 -21.86 -9.89
CA VAL A 137 12.51 -20.51 -10.32
C VAL A 137 11.89 -19.77 -9.14
N CYS A 138 12.61 -18.75 -8.69
CA CYS A 138 12.18 -17.82 -7.65
C CYS A 138 12.03 -16.43 -8.28
N ARG A 139 10.83 -15.86 -8.19
CA ARG A 139 10.50 -14.56 -8.77
C ARG A 139 9.73 -13.70 -7.78
N VAL A 140 10.19 -12.47 -7.59
CA VAL A 140 9.51 -11.43 -6.82
C VAL A 140 9.26 -10.26 -7.76
N THR A 141 8.00 -9.98 -8.05
CA THR A 141 7.59 -8.95 -9.01
C THR A 141 6.69 -7.93 -8.33
N LEU A 142 7.06 -6.65 -8.40
CA LEU A 142 6.22 -5.53 -8.02
C LEU A 142 5.81 -4.78 -9.29
N SER A 143 4.55 -4.94 -9.70
CA SER A 143 4.05 -4.29 -10.92
C SER A 143 3.76 -2.80 -10.70
N PRO A 144 4.27 -1.89 -11.54
CA PRO A 144 4.16 -0.44 -11.34
C PRO A 144 2.71 0.07 -11.42
N GLY A 145 1.90 -0.47 -12.35
CA GLY A 145 0.51 -0.04 -12.54
C GLY A 145 -0.48 -0.65 -11.54
N SER A 146 -0.39 -1.96 -11.30
CA SER A 146 -1.33 -2.63 -10.40
C SER A 146 -0.95 -2.47 -8.93
N GLY A 147 0.31 -2.12 -8.61
CA GLY A 147 0.81 -2.11 -7.23
C GLY A 147 0.56 -3.44 -6.51
N ILE A 148 0.61 -4.54 -7.26
CA ILE A 148 0.52 -5.91 -6.74
C ILE A 148 1.94 -6.43 -6.66
N LEU A 149 2.30 -6.94 -5.48
CA LEU A 149 3.53 -7.66 -5.25
C LEU A 149 3.23 -9.15 -5.39
N GLN A 150 3.77 -9.78 -6.41
CA GLN A 150 3.61 -11.20 -6.69
C GLN A 150 4.92 -11.92 -6.38
N VAL A 151 4.82 -12.99 -5.60
CA VAL A 151 5.93 -13.88 -5.32
C VAL A 151 5.58 -15.25 -5.87
N VAL A 152 6.49 -15.79 -6.67
CA VAL A 152 6.40 -17.11 -7.27
C VAL A 152 7.66 -17.87 -6.93
N ALA A 153 7.50 -19.05 -6.36
CA ALA A 153 8.59 -19.95 -6.03
C ALA A 153 8.24 -21.36 -6.51
N TYR A 154 9.16 -21.97 -7.25
CA TYR A 154 9.00 -23.26 -7.89
C TYR A 154 10.35 -24.00 -7.88
N PRO A 155 10.36 -25.33 -7.72
CA PRO A 155 9.25 -26.22 -7.35
C PRO A 155 9.03 -26.31 -5.83
N ALA A 156 7.82 -26.64 -5.39
CA ALA A 156 7.44 -26.64 -3.96
C ALA A 156 8.05 -27.79 -3.13
N ASN A 157 8.59 -28.83 -3.76
CA ASN A 157 9.17 -30.00 -3.09
C ASN A 157 10.58 -29.74 -2.53
N ILE A 158 11.28 -28.72 -3.03
CA ILE A 158 12.65 -28.40 -2.62
C ILE A 158 12.64 -27.54 -1.35
N GLN A 159 13.35 -27.96 -0.31
CA GLN A 159 13.36 -27.31 1.01
C GLN A 159 13.89 -25.86 0.92
N GLU A 160 14.90 -25.64 0.10
CA GLU A 160 15.52 -24.33 -0.15
C GLU A 160 14.51 -23.35 -0.76
N VAL A 161 13.63 -23.83 -1.63
CA VAL A 161 12.56 -23.01 -2.24
C VAL A 161 11.51 -22.65 -1.19
N GLN A 162 11.17 -23.58 -0.30
CA GLN A 162 10.24 -23.33 0.81
C GLN A 162 10.80 -22.31 1.80
N GLN A 163 12.09 -22.39 2.11
CA GLN A 163 12.78 -21.42 2.96
C GLN A 163 12.78 -20.03 2.33
N PHE A 164 13.20 -19.90 1.06
CA PHE A 164 13.14 -18.63 0.34
C PHE A 164 11.73 -18.03 0.34
N TYR A 165 10.71 -18.86 0.06
CA TYR A 165 9.32 -18.42 0.09
C TYR A 165 8.90 -17.94 1.48
N GLY A 166 9.33 -18.62 2.55
CA GLY A 166 9.13 -18.21 3.93
C GLY A 166 9.78 -16.86 4.23
N ASP A 167 11.07 -16.72 3.92
CA ASP A 167 11.88 -15.52 4.15
C ASP A 167 11.30 -14.30 3.42
N VAL A 168 10.95 -14.47 2.13
CA VAL A 168 10.29 -13.42 1.34
C VAL A 168 8.91 -13.11 1.89
N ARG A 169 8.13 -14.10 2.32
CA ARG A 169 6.79 -13.86 2.90
C ARG A 169 6.87 -13.06 4.19
N ASP A 170 7.86 -13.34 5.03
CA ASP A 170 8.06 -12.59 6.28
C ASP A 170 8.58 -11.18 6.00
N TRP A 171 9.45 -11.01 5.00
CA TRP A 171 9.80 -9.69 4.46
C TRP A 171 8.56 -8.92 3.97
N VAL A 172 7.67 -9.56 3.20
CA VAL A 172 6.43 -8.91 2.74
C VAL A 172 5.55 -8.49 3.92
N ARG A 173 5.45 -9.30 4.96
CA ARG A 173 4.69 -8.96 6.18
C ARG A 173 5.29 -7.74 6.90
N ALA A 174 6.62 -7.64 6.96
CA ALA A 174 7.30 -6.51 7.57
C ALA A 174 7.08 -5.20 6.79
N VAL A 175 7.01 -5.28 5.46
CA VAL A 175 6.82 -4.12 4.58
C VAL A 175 5.32 -3.79 4.36
N GLN A 176 4.42 -4.67 4.76
CA GLN A 176 3.00 -4.57 4.41
C GLN A 176 2.36 -3.28 4.96
N PRO A 177 1.60 -2.54 4.12
CA PRO A 177 0.84 -1.40 4.60
C PRO A 177 -0.19 -1.79 5.66
N THR A 178 -0.46 -0.86 6.56
CA THR A 178 -1.47 -1.05 7.63
C THR A 178 -2.86 -1.33 7.02
N ARG A 179 -3.72 -2.03 7.77
CA ARG A 179 -5.06 -2.42 7.28
C ARG A 179 -5.88 -1.23 6.81
N TRP A 180 -5.80 -0.09 7.51
CA TRP A 180 -6.49 1.13 7.12
C TRP A 180 -5.98 1.71 5.79
N GLN A 181 -4.66 1.69 5.53
CA GLN A 181 -4.11 2.17 4.24
C GLN A 181 -4.59 1.30 3.07
N ARG A 182 -4.71 -0.01 3.28
CA ARG A 182 -5.28 -0.93 2.28
C ARG A 182 -6.75 -0.65 2.01
N LEU A 183 -7.53 -0.45 3.07
CA LEU A 183 -8.94 -0.05 2.94
C LEU A 183 -9.07 1.29 2.23
N TRP A 184 -8.25 2.29 2.58
CA TRP A 184 -8.26 3.60 1.93
C TRP A 184 -7.97 3.48 0.43
N ARG A 185 -7.03 2.63 0.03
CA ARG A 185 -6.78 2.34 -1.39
C ARG A 185 -7.98 1.68 -2.07
N GLN A 186 -8.59 0.68 -1.45
CA GLN A 186 -9.78 0.00 -1.99
C GLN A 186 -10.97 0.96 -2.12
N LEU A 187 -11.11 1.87 -1.16
CA LEU A 187 -12.14 2.90 -1.12
C LEU A 187 -11.81 4.09 -2.02
N GLY A 188 -10.58 4.27 -2.49
CA GLY A 188 -10.15 5.45 -3.25
C GLY A 188 -11.07 5.79 -4.43
N GLY A 189 -11.58 4.78 -5.15
CA GLY A 189 -12.58 5.01 -6.20
C GLY A 189 -13.96 5.43 -5.70
N PHE A 190 -14.33 5.05 -4.48
CA PHE A 190 -15.63 5.33 -3.85
C PHE A 190 -15.62 6.60 -2.98
N THR A 191 -14.44 7.08 -2.55
CA THR A 191 -14.34 8.31 -1.76
C THR A 191 -14.83 9.54 -2.50
N TRP A 192 -14.67 9.60 -3.83
CA TRP A 192 -15.11 10.71 -4.67
C TRP A 192 -16.64 10.90 -4.62
N PRO A 193 -17.48 9.92 -5.00
CA PRO A 193 -18.93 10.09 -4.90
C PRO A 193 -19.41 10.30 -3.47
N LEU A 194 -18.74 9.72 -2.46
CA LEU A 194 -19.10 9.93 -1.06
C LEU A 194 -18.84 11.37 -0.59
N CYS A 195 -17.73 11.99 -1.02
CA CYS A 195 -17.44 13.40 -0.76
C CYS A 195 -18.48 14.30 -1.46
N PHE A 196 -18.83 14.00 -2.72
CA PHE A 196 -19.85 14.75 -3.45
C PHE A 196 -21.27 14.56 -2.91
N ALA A 197 -21.57 13.42 -2.28
CA ALA A 197 -22.87 13.16 -1.65
C ALA A 197 -22.97 13.82 -0.26
N THR A 198 -21.87 13.89 0.49
CA THR A 198 -21.85 14.47 1.84
C THR A 198 -21.89 15.99 1.82
N LEU A 199 -21.24 16.64 0.85
CA LEU A 199 -21.28 18.11 0.69
C LEU A 199 -22.70 18.72 0.64
N PRO A 200 -23.63 18.25 -0.21
CA PRO A 200 -25.00 18.77 -0.25
C PRO A 200 -25.78 18.48 1.03
N VAL A 201 -25.51 17.36 1.72
CA VAL A 201 -26.14 17.07 3.02
C VAL A 201 -25.67 18.07 4.08
N ILE A 202 -24.37 18.39 4.11
CA ILE A 202 -23.81 19.40 5.01
C ILE A 202 -24.39 20.79 4.67
N PHE A 203 -24.48 21.15 3.39
CA PHE A 203 -25.09 22.40 2.94
C PHE A 203 -26.57 22.49 3.30
N ALA A 204 -27.34 21.43 3.08
CA ALA A 204 -28.75 21.37 3.45
C ALA A 204 -28.95 21.46 4.96
N GLY A 205 -28.09 20.81 5.75
CA GLY A 205 -28.10 20.91 7.21
C GLY A 205 -27.79 22.34 7.71
N LEU A 206 -26.83 23.01 7.08
CA LEU A 206 -26.55 24.43 7.34
C LEU A 206 -27.73 25.33 6.98
N GLU A 207 -28.39 25.09 5.85
CA GLU A 207 -29.56 25.85 5.45
C GLU A 207 -30.71 25.65 6.44
N LEU A 208 -30.92 24.41 6.93
CA LEU A 208 -31.92 24.11 7.95
C LEU A 208 -31.63 24.82 9.28
N LEU A 209 -30.37 24.83 9.72
CA LEU A 209 -29.95 25.58 10.91
C LEU A 209 -30.15 27.09 10.71
N ASN A 210 -29.83 27.61 9.52
CA ASN A 210 -29.97 29.03 9.21
C ASN A 210 -31.44 29.45 9.12
N ARG A 211 -32.33 28.56 8.66
CA ARG A 211 -33.79 28.79 8.66
C ARG A 211 -34.38 28.90 10.06
N HIS A 212 -33.82 28.21 11.06
CA HIS A 212 -34.23 28.38 12.46
C HIS A 212 -33.71 29.69 13.08
N ALA A 213 -32.75 30.34 12.44
CA ALA A 213 -32.25 31.67 12.81
C ALA A 213 -32.85 32.79 11.93
N ALA A 214 -33.70 32.44 10.96
CA ALA A 214 -34.42 33.43 10.16
C ALA A 214 -35.52 34.07 11.03
N PRO A 215 -35.77 35.38 10.88
CA PRO A 215 -36.79 36.06 11.66
C PRO A 215 -38.14 35.38 11.43
N ASP A 216 -38.95 35.24 12.48
CA ASP A 216 -40.27 34.60 12.40
C ASP A 216 -41.03 35.20 11.21
N GLU A 217 -41.11 34.47 10.08
CA GLU A 217 -41.77 34.94 8.86
C GLU A 217 -43.23 35.30 9.17
N GLU A 218 -43.79 34.67 10.21
CA GLU A 218 -45.09 34.97 10.77
C GLU A 218 -45.18 36.41 11.33
N LEU A 219 -44.18 36.90 12.06
CA LEU A 219 -44.13 38.28 12.56
C LEU A 219 -43.97 39.30 11.41
N VAL A 220 -43.16 38.96 10.40
CA VAL A 220 -42.96 39.80 9.21
C VAL A 220 -44.24 39.87 8.36
N ASN A 221 -44.95 38.74 8.23
CA ASN A 221 -46.23 38.68 7.51
C ASN A 221 -47.35 39.41 8.27
N GLN A 222 -47.37 39.33 9.61
CA GLN A 222 -48.28 40.10 10.46
C GLN A 222 -47.99 41.61 10.38
N ALA A 223 -46.73 42.03 10.33
CA ALA A 223 -46.37 43.43 10.11
C ALA A 223 -46.87 43.95 8.75
N HIS A 224 -46.70 43.16 7.68
CA HIS A 224 -47.18 43.52 6.35
C HIS A 224 -48.71 43.59 6.25
N SER A 225 -49.43 42.70 6.95
CA SER A 225 -50.89 42.72 6.95
C SER A 225 -51.44 43.95 7.69
N LEU A 226 -50.83 44.33 8.82
CA LEU A 226 -51.17 45.54 9.58
C LEU A 226 -50.86 46.82 8.79
N LEU A 227 -49.76 46.85 8.03
CA LEU A 227 -49.42 47.96 7.13
C LEU A 227 -50.42 48.13 5.97
N LYS A 228 -50.92 47.01 5.41
CA LYS A 228 -51.85 47.04 4.27
C LYS A 228 -53.27 47.47 4.67
N HIS A 229 -53.75 47.07 5.84
CA HIS A 229 -55.12 47.37 6.28
C HIS A 229 -55.24 48.69 7.06
N GLY A 230 -54.10 49.31 7.41
CA GLY A 230 -54.06 50.51 8.23
C GLY A 230 -54.26 50.17 9.71
N VAL A 231 -53.54 50.88 10.58
CA VAL A 231 -53.60 50.61 12.02
C VAL A 231 -54.83 51.30 12.60
N THR A 232 -55.84 50.51 12.98
CA THR A 232 -57.01 51.01 13.71
C THR A 232 -56.72 51.08 15.22
N THR A 233 -57.48 51.90 15.96
CA THR A 233 -57.30 52.06 17.41
C THR A 233 -57.49 50.76 18.21
N THR A 234 -58.19 49.77 17.66
CA THR A 234 -58.37 48.45 18.27
C THR A 234 -57.16 47.53 18.08
N ASP A 235 -56.36 47.75 17.03
CA ASP A 235 -55.21 46.89 16.68
C ASP A 235 -53.87 47.43 17.22
N MET A 236 -53.91 48.58 17.89
CA MET A 236 -52.74 49.27 18.46
C MET A 236 -51.87 48.40 19.38
N PRO A 237 -52.40 47.56 20.31
CA PRO A 237 -51.57 46.68 21.12
C PRO A 237 -50.93 45.53 20.31
N ALA A 238 -51.60 45.04 19.26
CA ALA A 238 -51.04 44.03 18.37
C ALA A 238 -49.90 44.61 17.52
N ALA A 239 -50.08 45.81 16.98
CA ALA A 239 -49.06 46.53 16.24
C ALA A 239 -47.83 46.86 17.11
N LEU A 240 -48.04 47.22 18.38
CA LEU A 240 -46.95 47.46 19.33
C LEU A 240 -46.15 46.18 19.61
N ASN A 241 -46.82 45.04 19.82
CA ASN A 241 -46.17 43.75 20.05
C ASN A 241 -45.36 43.29 18.83
N VAL A 242 -45.88 43.47 17.62
CA VAL A 242 -45.16 43.16 16.38
C VAL A 242 -43.94 44.07 16.20
N LEU A 243 -44.07 45.37 16.47
CA LEU A 243 -42.95 46.31 16.43
C LEU A 243 -41.87 45.99 17.47
N LEU A 244 -42.27 45.65 18.70
CA LEU A 244 -41.37 45.23 19.77
C LEU A 244 -40.67 43.91 19.42
N GLY A 245 -41.41 42.93 18.87
CA GLY A 245 -40.85 41.66 18.40
C GLY A 245 -39.77 41.88 17.35
N LEU A 246 -40.07 42.65 16.30
CA LEU A 246 -39.12 42.97 15.23
C LEU A 246 -37.91 43.79 15.73
N ALA A 247 -38.10 44.69 16.70
CA ALA A 247 -37.01 45.49 17.27
C ALA A 247 -36.06 44.66 18.14
N VAL A 248 -36.60 43.76 18.96
CA VAL A 248 -35.82 42.83 19.81
C VAL A 248 -35.07 41.83 18.95
N GLU A 249 -35.71 41.30 17.91
CA GLU A 249 -35.13 40.31 16.99
C GLU A 249 -33.99 40.90 16.15
N LYS A 250 -34.12 42.16 15.69
CA LYS A 250 -33.05 42.86 14.96
C LYS A 250 -31.80 43.09 15.83
N GLN A 251 -31.98 43.24 17.14
CA GLN A 251 -30.88 43.37 18.11
C GLN A 251 -30.21 42.02 18.44
N HIS A 252 -30.93 40.92 18.22
CA HIS A 252 -30.43 39.55 18.28
C HIS A 252 -30.07 39.00 16.90
N SER A 253 -29.55 39.85 16.00
CA SER A 253 -28.86 39.37 14.79
C SER A 253 -27.69 38.50 15.24
N ALA A 254 -27.98 37.22 15.49
CA ALA A 254 -27.06 36.29 16.09
C ALA A 254 -25.85 36.24 15.16
N PRO A 255 -24.62 36.45 15.68
CA PRO A 255 -23.45 36.28 14.84
C PRO A 255 -23.58 34.91 14.18
N LEU A 256 -23.43 34.87 12.84
CA LEU A 256 -23.39 33.63 12.05
C LEU A 256 -22.68 32.58 12.90
N PRO A 257 -23.33 31.44 13.22
CA PRO A 257 -22.75 30.50 14.16
C PRO A 257 -21.42 30.05 13.56
N LEU A 258 -20.31 30.56 14.13
CA LEU A 258 -18.98 30.34 13.58
C LEU A 258 -18.63 28.85 13.64
N LEU A 259 -19.14 28.17 14.66
CA LEU A 259 -18.91 26.76 14.93
C LEU A 259 -19.29 25.84 13.73
N PRO A 260 -20.53 25.85 13.19
CA PRO A 260 -20.87 25.02 12.03
C PRO A 260 -20.10 25.40 10.76
N LEU A 261 -19.71 26.67 10.57
CA LEU A 261 -18.85 27.08 9.46
C LEU A 261 -17.43 26.49 9.61
N PHE A 262 -16.87 26.49 10.82
CA PHE A 262 -15.60 25.81 11.13
C PHE A 262 -15.70 24.30 10.90
N VAL A 263 -16.80 23.65 11.31
CA VAL A 263 -17.01 22.22 11.05
C VAL A 263 -17.07 21.94 9.54
N LEU A 264 -17.75 22.78 8.75
CA LEU A 264 -17.79 22.65 7.29
C LEU A 264 -16.39 22.82 6.67
N MET A 265 -15.65 23.85 7.07
CA MET A 265 -14.30 24.10 6.55
C MET A 265 -13.36 22.93 6.84
N ILE A 266 -13.41 22.38 8.06
CA ILE A 266 -12.63 21.19 8.43
C ILE A 266 -13.09 19.97 7.63
N GLY A 267 -14.40 19.77 7.46
CA GLY A 267 -14.96 18.68 6.67
C GLY A 267 -14.53 18.72 5.20
N VAL A 268 -14.53 19.91 4.58
CA VAL A 268 -14.05 20.13 3.21
C VAL A 268 -12.56 19.83 3.10
N VAL A 269 -11.75 20.29 4.06
CA VAL A 269 -10.31 19.99 4.10
C VAL A 269 -10.07 18.48 4.21
N ILE A 270 -10.82 17.77 5.06
CA ILE A 270 -10.71 16.31 5.19
C ILE A 270 -11.14 15.61 3.91
N CYS A 271 -12.22 16.04 3.27
CA CYS A 271 -12.64 15.50 1.98
C CYS A 271 -11.55 15.71 0.91
N ALA A 272 -10.99 16.92 0.82
CA ALA A 272 -9.89 17.22 -0.09
C ALA A 272 -8.66 16.33 0.19
N VAL A 273 -8.33 16.10 1.46
CA VAL A 273 -7.24 15.22 1.91
C VAL A 273 -7.50 13.75 1.52
N LEU A 274 -8.73 13.26 1.70
CA LEU A 274 -9.11 11.88 1.39
C LEU A 274 -9.18 11.60 -0.12
N VAL A 275 -9.42 12.64 -0.93
CA VAL A 275 -9.47 12.57 -2.40
C VAL A 275 -8.10 12.33 -3.04
N PHE A 276 -6.98 12.55 -2.34
CA PHE A 276 -5.65 12.22 -2.86
C PHE A 276 -5.26 10.78 -2.48
N PRO A 277 -5.48 9.78 -3.36
CA PRO A 277 -5.12 8.40 -3.05
C PRO A 277 -3.60 8.26 -2.91
N PRO A 278 -3.13 7.36 -2.01
CA PRO A 278 -1.72 7.04 -1.93
C PRO A 278 -1.23 6.43 -3.26
N PRO A 279 0.06 6.62 -3.61
CA PRO A 279 0.63 6.06 -4.82
C PRO A 279 0.60 4.53 -4.78
N HIS A 280 0.49 3.89 -5.94
CA HIS A 280 0.41 2.43 -6.07
C HIS A 280 1.65 1.73 -5.52
N ALA A 281 2.82 2.22 -5.90
CA ALA A 281 4.12 1.75 -5.44
C ALA A 281 5.12 2.89 -5.50
N VAL A 282 5.91 3.04 -4.44
CA VAL A 282 7.08 3.92 -4.39
C VAL A 282 8.23 3.13 -3.79
N LEU A 283 9.30 3.01 -4.56
CA LEU A 283 10.54 2.37 -4.14
C LEU A 283 11.50 3.43 -3.59
N GLY A 284 12.15 3.12 -2.48
CA GLY A 284 13.08 4.01 -1.79
C GLY A 284 14.44 4.14 -2.45
N ILE A 285 14.48 4.15 -3.78
CA ILE A 285 15.71 4.23 -4.58
C ILE A 285 15.83 5.65 -5.14
N GLY A 286 17.01 6.26 -4.96
CA GLY A 286 17.29 7.64 -5.38
C GLY A 286 16.28 8.66 -4.81
N PRO A 287 15.61 9.47 -5.65
CA PRO A 287 14.65 10.50 -5.20
C PRO A 287 13.40 9.91 -4.52
N GLY A 288 13.13 8.61 -4.71
CA GLY A 288 12.00 7.92 -4.09
C GLY A 288 12.06 7.91 -2.56
N GLN A 289 13.25 7.96 -1.95
CA GLN A 289 13.40 7.97 -0.50
C GLN A 289 12.77 9.21 0.16
N GLY A 290 12.93 10.38 -0.46
CA GLY A 290 12.28 11.60 0.01
C GLY A 290 10.76 11.56 -0.13
N GLN A 291 10.27 10.94 -1.21
CA GLN A 291 8.83 10.76 -1.43
C GLN A 291 8.21 9.82 -0.39
N ILE A 292 8.87 8.70 -0.05
CA ILE A 292 8.35 7.78 0.98
C ILE A 292 8.21 8.49 2.33
N LYS A 293 9.22 9.28 2.73
CA LYS A 293 9.13 10.08 3.97
C LYS A 293 7.96 11.05 3.95
N ARG A 294 7.78 11.80 2.86
CA ARG A 294 6.64 12.71 2.68
C ARG A 294 5.31 11.98 2.74
N TRP A 295 5.19 10.83 2.08
CA TRP A 295 3.97 10.02 2.10
C TRP A 295 3.68 9.45 3.48
N ARG A 296 4.70 9.00 4.22
CA ARG A 296 4.51 8.56 5.62
C ARG A 296 4.06 9.71 6.51
N SER A 297 4.72 10.86 6.45
CA SER A 297 4.31 12.05 7.19
C SER A 297 2.89 12.48 6.82
N TRP A 298 2.56 12.50 5.52
CA TRP A 298 1.21 12.78 5.04
C TRP A 298 0.19 11.81 5.64
N MET A 299 0.41 10.51 5.51
CA MET A 299 -0.50 9.49 6.07
C MET A 299 -0.64 9.60 7.60
N SER A 300 0.45 9.94 8.32
CA SER A 300 0.37 10.22 9.75
C SER A 300 -0.52 11.43 10.03
N ILE A 301 -0.35 12.53 9.29
CA ILE A 301 -1.20 13.71 9.40
C ILE A 301 -2.67 13.34 9.11
N VAL A 302 -2.95 12.65 8.00
CA VAL A 302 -4.32 12.23 7.64
C VAL A 302 -4.94 11.35 8.73
N SER A 303 -4.19 10.39 9.26
CA SER A 303 -4.69 9.53 10.33
C SER A 303 -5.03 10.32 11.60
N LEU A 304 -4.17 11.27 11.99
CA LEU A 304 -4.37 12.11 13.17
C LEU A 304 -5.55 13.06 12.96
N THR A 305 -5.64 13.73 11.82
CA THR A 305 -6.75 14.65 11.50
C THR A 305 -8.07 13.92 11.45
N THR A 306 -8.10 12.69 10.90
CA THR A 306 -9.31 11.87 10.85
C THR A 306 -9.80 11.49 12.25
N ILE A 307 -8.89 11.07 13.14
CA ILE A 307 -9.23 10.72 14.52
C ILE A 307 -9.74 11.95 15.29
N VAL A 308 -9.01 13.07 15.22
CA VAL A 308 -9.39 14.32 15.89
C VAL A 308 -10.74 14.81 15.40
N PHE A 309 -11.02 14.71 14.10
CA PHE A 309 -12.31 15.10 13.54
C PHE A 309 -13.45 14.19 14.00
N LEU A 310 -13.24 12.87 14.01
CA LEU A 310 -14.28 11.92 14.44
C LEU A 310 -14.64 12.16 15.91
N ILE A 311 -13.64 12.35 16.77
CA ILE A 311 -13.84 12.67 18.19
C ILE A 311 -14.49 14.04 18.35
N GLY A 312 -14.00 15.07 17.65
CA GLY A 312 -14.54 16.43 17.72
C GLY A 312 -15.99 16.51 17.25
N SER A 313 -16.31 15.84 16.13
CA SER A 313 -17.68 15.70 15.62
C SER A 313 -18.60 15.04 16.64
N PHE A 314 -18.13 13.96 17.28
CA PHE A 314 -18.92 13.25 18.28
C PHE A 314 -19.17 14.11 19.53
N ILE A 315 -18.17 14.85 20.02
CA ILE A 315 -18.31 15.76 21.16
C ILE A 315 -19.31 16.88 20.84
N VAL A 316 -19.18 17.53 19.67
CA VAL A 316 -20.09 18.62 19.25
C VAL A 316 -21.53 18.12 19.16
N LEU A 317 -21.75 16.90 18.65
CA LEU A 317 -23.08 16.30 18.54
C LEU A 317 -23.67 15.94 19.91
N LEU A 318 -22.85 15.52 20.87
CA LEU A 318 -23.31 15.18 22.23
C LEU A 318 -23.50 16.40 23.13
N LEU A 319 -22.79 17.50 22.90
CA LEU A 319 -22.84 18.70 23.73
C LEU A 319 -24.26 19.24 23.96
N PRO A 320 -25.15 19.38 22.96
CA PRO A 320 -26.52 19.82 23.20
C PRO A 320 -27.35 18.81 24.00
N PHE A 321 -27.09 17.51 23.84
CA PHE A 321 -27.77 16.47 24.63
C PHE A 321 -27.36 16.53 26.10
N ILE A 322 -26.07 16.69 26.36
CA ILE A 322 -25.52 16.87 27.72
C ILE A 322 -26.07 18.15 28.35
N TRP A 323 -26.15 19.24 27.58
CA TRP A 323 -26.70 20.52 28.05
C TRP A 323 -28.16 20.39 28.48
N ASN A 324 -29.02 19.80 27.63
CA ASN A 324 -30.45 19.62 27.92
C ASN A 324 -30.75 18.66 29.08
N VAL A 325 -29.81 17.79 29.46
CA VAL A 325 -29.98 16.88 30.60
C VAL A 325 -29.51 17.53 31.91
N LEU A 326 -28.55 18.46 31.85
CA LEU A 326 -27.96 19.10 33.02
C LEU A 326 -28.63 20.43 33.43
N PHE A 327 -29.26 21.14 32.48
CA PHE A 327 -29.90 22.43 32.68
C PHE A 327 -31.35 22.40 32.21
#